data_AF-A0A8T5TMB4-F1
#
_entry.id   AF-A0A8T5TMB4-F1
#
_cell.length_a   1.000
_cell.length_b   1.000
_cell.length_c   1.000
_cell.angle_alpha   90.00
_cell.angle_beta   90.00
_cell.angle_gamma   90.00
#
_symmetry.space_group_name_H-M   'P 1'
#
loop_
_entity.id
_entity.type
_entity.pdbx_description
1 polymer ?
#
loop_
_entity_poly.entity_id
_entity_poly.type
_entity_poly.pdbx_seq_one_letter_code
_entity_poly.pdbx_strand_id
1 'polypeptide(L)' 'MNTAVQVFEKVEHTEIVSDKSFFEVLKEEWELYEINQKKEELLEYKKAYEEEPDKNSFNAQMIETFIYLIEEELK' A
#
# COMPACT_ATOMS: atom_id res chain seq x y z
N MET A 1 -11.75 -15.85 9.97
CA MET A 1 -10.65 -15.73 10.95
C MET A 1 -9.95 -14.42 10.68
N ASN A 2 -9.99 -13.48 11.64
CA ASN A 2 -9.44 -12.14 11.51
C ASN A 2 -7.94 -12.17 11.82
N THR A 3 -7.08 -12.07 10.80
CA THR A 3 -5.62 -12.07 10.91
C THR A 3 -5.09 -11.02 11.90
N ALA A 4 -5.80 -9.90 12.04
CA ALA A 4 -5.47 -8.84 13.01
C ALA A 4 -5.50 -9.34 14.47
N VAL A 5 -6.45 -10.20 14.85
CA VAL A 5 -6.59 -10.69 16.23
C VAL A 5 -5.41 -11.58 16.61
N GLN A 6 -4.90 -12.38 15.66
CA GLN A 6 -3.74 -13.25 15.90
C GLN A 6 -2.43 -12.48 16.05
N VAL A 7 -2.33 -11.28 15.47
CA VAL A 7 -1.18 -10.39 15.69
C VAL A 7 -1.24 -9.82 17.10
N PHE A 8 -2.43 -9.39 17.57
CA PHE A 8 -2.60 -8.84 18.92
C PHE A 8 -2.34 -9.87 20.03
N GLU A 9 -2.84 -11.10 19.90
CA GLU A 9 -2.61 -12.16 20.90
C GLU A 9 -1.13 -12.56 21.01
N LYS A 10 -0.35 -12.39 19.94
CA LYS A 10 1.10 -12.67 19.95
C LYS A 10 1.90 -11.56 20.65
N VAL A 11 1.42 -10.33 20.59
CA VAL A 11 2.04 -9.16 21.24
C VAL A 11 1.83 -9.21 22.76
N GLU A 12 0.71 -9.74 23.24
CA GLU A 12 0.38 -9.80 24.69
C GLU A 12 1.29 -10.73 25.50
N HIS A 13 1.96 -11.69 24.85
CA HIS A 13 2.91 -12.62 25.48
C HIS A 13 4.39 -12.25 25.31
N THR A 14 4.67 -11.15 24.62
CA THR A 14 6.04 -10.65 24.52
C THR A 14 6.24 -9.74 25.72
N GLU A 15 7.15 -10.11 26.63
CA GLU A 15 7.61 -9.22 27.70
C GLU A 15 7.78 -7.82 27.11
N ILE A 16 7.10 -6.86 27.72
CA ILE A 16 7.07 -5.45 27.30
C ILE A 16 8.53 -4.96 27.36
N VAL A 17 9.26 -5.14 26.28
CA VAL A 17 10.53 -4.46 26.08
C VAL A 17 10.11 -3.01 25.90
N SER A 18 10.46 -2.20 26.88
CA SER A 18 10.13 -0.78 27.01
C SER A 18 10.86 0.06 25.95
N ASP A 19 10.75 -0.33 24.69
CA ASP A 19 11.72 -0.01 23.66
C ASP A 19 11.02 0.69 22.50
N LYS A 20 11.34 1.98 22.36
CA LYS A 20 11.07 2.75 21.14
C LYS A 20 11.42 1.96 19.86
N SER A 21 12.43 1.08 19.93
CA SER A 21 12.92 0.29 18.79
C SER A 21 11.88 -0.69 18.22
N PHE A 22 11.00 -1.28 19.03
CA PHE A 22 9.99 -2.21 18.52
C PHE A 22 8.89 -1.50 17.72
N PHE A 23 8.41 -0.37 18.25
CA PHE A 23 7.42 0.45 17.54
C PHE A 23 8.00 1.12 16.29
N GLU A 24 9.29 1.47 16.31
CA GLU A 24 10.02 1.95 15.12
C GLU A 24 10.07 0.87 14.03
N VAL A 25 10.45 -0.37 14.37
CA VAL A 25 10.46 -1.49 13.41
C VAL A 25 9.06 -1.77 12.85
N LEU A 26 8.03 -1.79 13.70
CA LEU A 26 6.66 -1.98 13.23
C LEU A 26 6.20 -0.86 12.29
N LYS A 27 6.59 0.38 12.57
CA LYS A 27 6.28 1.53 11.70
C LYS A 27 6.97 1.40 10.35
N GLU A 28 8.24 1.02 10.33
CA GLU A 28 8.99 0.80 9.09
C GLU A 28 8.40 -0.33 8.24
N GLU A 29 8.08 -1.47 8.85
CA GLU A 29 7.44 -2.60 8.17
C GLU A 29 6.05 -2.24 7.62
N TRP A 30 5.28 -1.44 8.37
CA TRP A 30 3.99 -0.94 7.91
C TRP A 30 4.13 0.02 6.73
N GLU A 31 5.07 0.96 6.78
CA GLU A 31 5.37 1.89 5.68
C GLU A 31 5.80 1.13 4.42
N LEU A 32 6.64 0.10 4.56
CA LEU A 32 7.03 -0.78 3.45
C LEU A 32 5.84 -1.53 2.87
N TYR A 33 4.94 -2.04 3.72
CA TYR A 33 3.71 -2.70 3.28
C TYR A 33 2.82 -1.74 2.48
N GLU A 34 2.58 -0.52 2.98
CA GLU A 34 1.79 0.49 2.27
C GLU A 34 2.41 0.88 0.92
N ILE A 35 3.73 1.08 0.87
CA ILE A 35 4.45 1.36 -0.38
C ILE A 35 4.29 0.21 -1.37
N ASN A 36 4.39 -1.04 -0.90
CA ASN A 36 4.22 -2.20 -1.76
C ASN A 36 2.79 -2.31 -2.32
N GLN A 37 1.78 -2.06 -1.49
CA GLN A 37 0.38 -2.02 -1.94
C GLN A 37 0.16 -0.95 -3.00
N LYS A 38 0.70 0.27 -2.82
CA LYS A 38 0.62 1.34 -3.83
C LYS A 38 1.31 0.96 -5.14
N LYS A 39 2.44 0.24 -5.08
CA LYS A 39 3.13 -0.25 -6.29
C LYS A 39 2.31 -1.30 -7.04
N GLU A 40 1.62 -2.18 -6.31
CA GLU A 40 0.71 -3.17 -6.91
C GLU A 40 -0.48 -2.47 -7.58
N GLU A 41 -1.11 -1.52 -6.89
CA GLU A 41 -2.21 -0.71 -7.44
C GLU A 41 -1.77 0.08 -8.69
N LEU A 42 -0.58 0.69 -8.65
CA LEU A 42 0.00 1.38 -9.80
C LEU A 42 0.17 0.46 -11.02
N LEU A 43 0.60 -0.78 -10.79
CA LEU A 43 0.76 -1.77 -11.86
C LEU A 43 -0.58 -2.12 -12.49
N GLU A 44 -1.63 -2.31 -11.67
CA GLU A 44 -2.97 -2.61 -12.15
C GLU A 44 -3.55 -1.46 -12.97
N TYR A 45 -3.43 -0.21 -12.51
CA TYR A 45 -3.91 0.94 -13.27
C TYR A 45 -3.14 1.15 -14.57
N LYS A 46 -1.81 0.96 -14.57
CA LYS A 46 -1.01 1.05 -15.81
C LYS A 46 -1.49 0.04 -16.85
N LYS A 47 -1.74 -1.19 -16.42
CA LYS A 47 -2.29 -2.24 -17.28
C LYS A 47 -3.70 -1.86 -17.78
N ALA A 48 -4.59 -1.41 -16.90
CA ALA A 48 -5.92 -0.97 -17.28
C ALA A 48 -5.87 0.19 -18.28
N TYR A 49 -4.98 1.15 -18.07
CA TYR A 49 -4.76 2.25 -19.00
C TYR A 49 -4.27 1.75 -20.34
N GLU A 50 -3.34 0.80 -20.40
CA GLU A 50 -2.85 0.21 -21.66
C GLU A 50 -3.98 -0.48 -22.44
N GLU A 51 -4.90 -1.16 -21.75
CA GLU A 51 -6.04 -1.88 -22.34
C GLU A 51 -7.17 -0.96 -22.83
N GLU A 52 -7.23 0.31 -22.40
CA GLU A 52 -8.25 1.27 -22.87
C GLU A 52 -8.17 1.54 -24.39
N PRO A 53 -9.23 1.29 -25.17
CA PRO A 53 -9.22 1.46 -26.63
C PRO A 53 -9.07 2.92 -27.09
N ASP A 54 -9.62 3.86 -26.32
CA ASP A 54 -9.53 5.30 -26.58
C ASP A 54 -8.91 6.01 -25.39
N LYS A 55 -7.66 6.46 -25.56
CA LYS A 55 -6.89 7.17 -24.54
C LYS A 55 -7.45 8.56 -24.20
N ASN A 56 -8.28 9.14 -25.08
CA ASN A 56 -8.92 10.43 -24.84
C ASN A 56 -10.30 10.27 -24.19
N SER A 57 -10.77 9.05 -23.98
CA SER A 57 -12.02 8.81 -23.28
C SER A 57 -11.92 9.29 -21.83
N PHE A 58 -13.07 9.64 -21.25
CA PHE A 58 -13.13 10.02 -19.84
C PHE A 58 -12.52 8.96 -18.92
N ASN A 59 -12.75 7.67 -19.20
CA ASN A 59 -12.22 6.56 -18.40
C ASN A 59 -10.69 6.50 -18.47
N ALA A 60 -10.10 6.57 -19.67
CA ALA A 60 -8.66 6.57 -19.82
C ALA A 60 -8.00 7.76 -19.11
N GLN A 61 -8.57 8.96 -19.23
CA GLN A 61 -8.08 10.15 -18.56
C GLN A 61 -8.20 10.05 -17.01
N MET A 62 -9.26 9.41 -16.51
CA MET A 62 -9.41 9.13 -15.08
C MET A 62 -8.35 8.13 -14.58
N ILE A 63 -8.11 7.05 -15.31
CA ILE A 63 -7.08 6.07 -14.95
C ILE A 63 -5.69 6.72 -14.99
N GLU A 64 -5.39 7.51 -16.01
CA GLU A 64 -4.15 8.28 -16.13
C GLU A 64 -3.95 9.23 -14.94
N THR A 65 -5.03 9.86 -14.46
CA THR A 65 -5.00 10.70 -13.25
C THR A 65 -4.68 9.88 -12.00
N PHE A 66 -5.25 8.68 -11.83
CA PHE A 66 -4.92 7.82 -10.69
C PHE A 66 -3.47 7.34 -10.72
N ILE A 67 -2.95 6.98 -11.89
CA ILE A 67 -1.53 6.65 -12.09
C ILE A 67 -0.65 7.81 -11.60
N TYR A 68 -0.94 9.03 -12.06
CA TYR A 68 -0.17 10.21 -11.68
C TYR A 68 -0.18 10.46 -10.17
N LEU A 69 -1.35 10.39 -9.52
CA LEU A 69 -1.47 10.61 -8.08
C LEU A 69 -0.66 9.59 -7.27
N ILE A 70 -0.72 8.31 -7.64
CA ILE A 70 0.04 7.26 -6.97
C ILE A 70 1.55 7.42 -7.21
N GLU A 71 1.97 7.84 -8.41
CA GLU A 71 3.38 8.14 -8.68
C GLU A 71 3.90 9.33 -7.87
N GLU A 72 3.09 10.37 -7.63
CA GLU A 72 3.45 11.47 -6.73
C GLU A 72 3.56 11.03 -5.28
N GLU A 73 2.69 10.13 -4.81
CA GLU A 73 2.75 9.59 -3.44
C GLU A 73 3.94 8.65 -3.19
N LEU A 74 4.53 8.09 -4.25
CA LEU A 74 5.66 7.16 -4.17
C LEU A 74 7.03 7.83 -4.34
N LYS A 75 7.09 9.15 -4.58
CA LYS A 75 8.33 9.94 -4.66
C LYS A 75 8.92 10.27 -3.29
#